data_AF-A0A480AJD0-F1
#
_entry.id   AF-A0A480AJD0-F1
#
_cell.length_a   1.000
_cell.length_b   1.000
_cell.length_c   1.000
_cell.angle_alpha   90.00
_cell.angle_beta   90.00
_cell.angle_gamma   90.00
#
_symmetry.space_group_name_H-M   'P 1'
#
loop_
_entity.id
_entity.type
_entity.pdbx_description
1 polymer ?
#
loop_
_entity_poly.entity_id
_entity_poly.type
_entity_poly.pdbx_seq_one_letter_code
_entity_poly.pdbx_strand_id
1 'polypeptide(L)'
;MDWITLLRSLQSDFLNRLKSGCLLHCEVEGQHSELTIISGDRLKTLREFCWLMTEKYKRTSPVRDVFIKNLKGKLGEEVVKERLAILSNLEIT
;
A
#
# COMPACT_ATOMS: atom_id res chain seq x y z
N MET A 1 7.47 26.68 5.44
CA MET A 1 7.31 26.15 4.07
C MET A 1 5.98 26.66 3.54
N ASP A 2 5.94 27.31 2.37
CA ASP A 2 4.71 27.86 1.80
C ASP A 2 3.83 26.74 1.23
N TRP A 3 2.57 26.66 1.67
CA TRP A 3 1.60 25.64 1.25
C TRP A 3 1.33 25.69 -0.27
N ILE A 4 1.50 26.86 -0.89
CA ILE A 4 1.36 27.04 -2.34
C ILE A 4 2.47 26.28 -3.08
N THR A 5 3.70 26.31 -2.56
CA THR A 5 4.85 25.60 -3.15
C THR A 5 4.66 24.09 -3.07
N LEU A 6 4.16 23.58 -1.93
CA LEU A 6 3.85 22.16 -1.78
C LEU A 6 2.75 21.72 -2.76
N LEU A 7 1.65 22.49 -2.85
CA LEU A 7 0.53 22.16 -3.72
C LEU A 7 0.95 22.14 -5.21
N ARG A 8 1.72 23.14 -5.66
CA ARG A 8 2.23 23.18 -7.04
C ARG A 8 3.18 22.02 -7.36
N SER A 9 4.01 21.62 -6.39
CA SER A 9 4.89 20.47 -6.52
C SER A 9 4.09 19.18 -6.74
N LEU A 10 3.10 18.93 -5.87
CA LEU A 10 2.22 17.75 -5.96
C LEU A 10 1.40 17.73 -7.26
N GLN A 11 0.88 18.88 -7.70
CA GLN A 11 0.14 18.99 -8.96
C GLN A 11 1.02 18.71 -10.18
N SER A 12 2.26 19.20 -10.17
CA SER A 12 3.22 18.97 -11.26
C SER A 12 3.64 17.51 -11.33
N ASP A 13 3.90 16.89 -10.18
CA ASP A 13 4.18 15.46 -10.07
C ASP A 13 3.02 14.61 -10.63
N PHE A 14 1.78 14.90 -10.22
CA PHE A 14 0.59 14.22 -10.73
C PHE A 14 0.47 14.34 -12.25
N LEU A 15 0.64 15.55 -12.80
CA LEU A 15 0.57 15.78 -14.25
C LEU A 15 1.67 15.04 -15.02
N ASN A 16 2.88 14.97 -14.46
CA ASN A 16 3.98 14.24 -15.07
C ASN A 16 3.72 12.73 -15.08
N ARG A 17 3.25 12.16 -13.96
CA ARG A 17 2.87 10.74 -13.87
C ARG A 17 1.67 10.41 -14.76
N LEU A 18 0.72 11.33 -14.91
CA LEU A 18 -0.40 11.16 -15.84
C LEU A 18 0.07 11.13 -17.29
N LYS A 19 0.97 12.05 -17.69
CA LYS A 19 1.50 12.11 -19.06
C LYS A 19 2.40 10.92 -19.41
N SER A 20 3.14 10.38 -18.44
CA SER A 20 4.01 9.22 -18.65
C SER A 20 3.27 7.88 -18.62
N GLY A 21 1.97 7.87 -18.29
CA GLY A 21 1.19 6.64 -18.11
C GLY A 21 1.49 5.91 -16.80
N CYS A 22 2.34 6.46 -15.94
CA CYS A 22 2.76 5.86 -14.67
C CYS A 22 1.88 6.26 -13.48
N LEU A 23 0.73 6.90 -13.70
CA LEU A 23 -0.12 7.39 -12.60
C LEU A 23 -0.68 6.24 -11.75
N LEU A 24 -1.27 5.24 -12.40
CA LEU A 24 -1.92 4.12 -11.72
C LEU A 24 -0.94 2.99 -11.40
N HIS A 25 0.06 2.78 -12.26
CA HIS A 25 1.06 1.74 -12.10
C HIS A 25 2.41 2.24 -12.59
N CYS A 26 3.40 2.26 -11.69
CA CYS A 26 4.75 2.73 -11.87
C CYS A 26 5.68 1.69 -11.23
N GLU A 27 6.54 1.09 -12.05
CA GLU A 27 7.53 0.10 -11.61
C GLU A 27 8.90 0.73 -11.35
N VAL A 28 9.00 2.06 -11.46
CA VAL A 28 10.25 2.79 -11.24
C VAL A 28 10.51 2.93 -9.75
N GLU A 29 11.64 2.42 -9.28
CA GLU A 29 12.06 2.52 -7.89
C GLU A 29 12.13 3.98 -7.43
N GLY A 30 11.52 4.27 -6.28
CA GLY A 30 11.40 5.63 -5.74
C GLY A 30 10.25 6.48 -6.30
N GLN A 31 9.50 5.99 -7.30
CA GLN A 31 8.25 6.61 -7.75
C GLN A 31 7.04 5.88 -7.20
N HIS A 32 5.99 6.64 -6.87
CA HIS A 32 4.79 6.09 -6.26
C HIS A 32 3.61 6.08 -7.24
N SER A 33 3.00 4.90 -7.34
CA SER A 33 1.72 4.72 -7.99
C SER A 33 0.59 5.16 -7.07
N GLU A 34 -0.50 5.66 -7.64
CA GLU A 34 -1.75 5.87 -6.89
C GLU A 34 -2.36 4.52 -6.46
N LEU A 35 -2.10 3.44 -7.19
CA LEU A 35 -2.50 2.08 -6.83
C LEU A 35 -1.29 1.26 -6.39
N THR A 36 -1.41 0.59 -5.25
CA THR A 36 -0.46 -0.45 -4.86
C THR A 36 -0.95 -1.79 -5.38
N ILE A 37 -0.16 -2.44 -6.23
CA ILE A 37 -0.45 -3.79 -6.73
C ILE A 37 0.20 -4.81 -5.81
N ILE A 38 -0.60 -5.72 -5.25
CA ILE A 38 -0.11 -6.84 -4.45
C ILE A 38 -0.41 -8.15 -5.19
N SER A 39 0.64 -8.82 -5.64
CA SER A 39 0.57 -10.03 -6.46
C SER A 39 1.61 -11.06 -6.03
N GLY A 40 1.58 -12.25 -6.65
CA GLY A 40 2.55 -13.32 -6.40
C GLY A 40 2.59 -13.79 -4.94
N ASP A 41 3.81 -14.01 -4.43
CA ASP A 41 4.05 -14.52 -3.07
C ASP A 41 3.59 -13.54 -1.97
N ARG A 42 3.59 -12.23 -2.24
CA ARG A 42 3.04 -11.22 -1.32
C ARG A 42 1.56 -11.48 -1.08
N LEU A 43 0.79 -11.65 -2.16
CA LEU A 43 -0.64 -11.95 -2.08
C LEU A 43 -0.92 -13.31 -1.41
N LYS A 44 -0.09 -14.31 -1.69
CA LYS A 44 -0.19 -15.63 -1.07
C LYS A 44 0.00 -15.55 0.45
N THR A 45 1.04 -14.87 0.91
CA THR A 45 1.34 -14.66 2.33
C THR A 45 0.20 -13.94 3.05
N LEU A 46 -0.36 -12.89 2.44
CA LEU A 46 -1.52 -12.18 2.98
C LEU A 46 -2.73 -13.10 3.16
N ARG A 47 -3.01 -13.94 2.15
CA ARG A 47 -4.14 -14.87 2.18
C ARG A 47 -3.96 -15.93 3.27
N GLU A 48 -2.77 -16.50 3.38
CA GLU A 48 -2.43 -17.50 4.39
C GLU A 48 -2.58 -16.93 5.80
N PHE A 49 -2.08 -15.71 6.04
CA PHE A 49 -2.28 -15.01 7.31
C PHE A 49 -3.77 -14.84 7.65
N CYS A 50 -4.59 -14.39 6.70
CA CYS A 50 -6.02 -14.19 6.93
C CYS A 50 -6.71 -15.53 7.28
N TRP A 51 -6.32 -16.62 6.62
CA TRP A 51 -6.87 -17.94 6.90
C TRP A 51 -6.48 -18.46 8.29
N LEU A 52 -5.22 -18.27 8.71
CA LEU A 52 -4.76 -18.61 10.06
C LEU A 52 -5.57 -17.88 11.14
N MET A 53 -5.86 -16.60 10.91
CA MET A 53 -6.68 -15.81 11.84
C MET A 53 -8.13 -16.30 11.86
N THR A 54 -8.71 -16.60 10.70
CA THR A 54 -10.04 -17.18 10.61
C THR A 54 -10.13 -18.52 11.36
N GLU A 55 -9.16 -19.41 11.18
CA GLU A 55 -9.12 -20.69 11.89
C GLU A 55 -9.03 -20.51 13.42
N LYS A 56 -8.32 -19.48 13.88
CA LYS A 56 -8.19 -19.14 15.30
C LYS A 56 -9.50 -18.61 15.91
N TYR A 57 -10.27 -17.82 15.18
CA TYR A 57 -11.44 -17.10 15.72
C TYR A 57 -12.80 -17.61 15.21
N LYS A 58 -12.84 -18.65 14.36
CA LYS A 58 -14.10 -19.19 13.79
C LYS A 58 -15.13 -19.68 14.82
N ARG A 59 -14.69 -19.97 16.05
CA ARG A 59 -15.59 -20.39 17.16
C ARG A 59 -16.35 -19.22 17.79
N THR A 60 -15.84 -18.00 17.67
CA THR A 60 -16.38 -16.82 18.34
C THR A 60 -16.92 -15.78 17.37
N SER A 61 -16.66 -15.90 16.07
CA SER A 61 -17.08 -14.93 15.06
C SER A 61 -17.24 -15.59 13.68
N PRO A 62 -18.11 -15.03 12.81
CA PRO A 62 -18.26 -15.53 11.45
C PRO A 62 -16.94 -15.51 10.66
N VAL A 63 -16.64 -16.62 10.01
CA VAL A 63 -15.41 -16.86 9.21
C VAL A 63 -15.15 -15.71 8.22
N ARG A 64 -16.20 -15.27 7.51
CA ARG A 64 -16.13 -14.19 6.51
C ARG A 64 -15.71 -12.87 7.14
N ASP A 65 -16.27 -12.52 8.29
CA ASP A 65 -16.03 -11.23 8.93
C ASP A 65 -14.61 -11.16 9.49
N VAL A 66 -14.14 -12.25 10.11
CA VAL A 66 -12.76 -12.39 10.57
C VAL A 66 -11.80 -12.27 9.38
N PHE A 67 -12.08 -12.97 8.28
CA PHE A 67 -11.22 -12.92 7.10
C PHE A 67 -11.15 -11.50 6.51
N ILE A 68 -12.29 -10.86 6.26
CA ILE A 68 -12.35 -9.51 5.66
C ILE A 68 -11.68 -8.48 6.58
N LYS A 69 -11.91 -8.56 7.90
CA LYS A 69 -11.30 -7.64 8.87
C LYS A 69 -9.77 -7.76 8.85
N ASN A 70 -9.24 -8.99 8.91
CA ASN A 70 -7.80 -9.21 8.89
C ASN A 70 -7.18 -8.83 7.54
N LEU A 71 -7.86 -9.13 6.43
CA LEU A 71 -7.40 -8.75 5.10
C LEU A 71 -7.28 -7.23 4.96
N LYS A 72 -8.30 -6.47 5.38
CA LYS A 72 -8.26 -5.00 5.36
C LYS A 72 -7.10 -4.44 6.18
N GLY A 73 -6.90 -4.95 7.40
CA GLY A 73 -5.79 -4.54 8.26
C GLY A 73 -4.44 -4.83 7.61
N LYS A 74 -4.27 -6.05 7.08
CA LYS A 74 -2.99 -6.48 6.51
C LYS A 74 -2.64 -5.79 5.19
N LEU A 75 -3.65 -5.48 4.36
CA LEU A 75 -3.46 -4.63 3.18
C LEU A 75 -2.98 -3.22 3.57
N GLY A 76 -3.58 -2.64 4.62
CA GLY A 76 -3.13 -1.34 5.15
C GLY A 76 -1.68 -1.37 5.63
N GLU A 77 -1.28 -2.42 6.35
CA GLU A 77 0.12 -2.60 6.76
C GLU A 77 1.08 -2.66 5.57
N GLU A 78 0.76 -3.42 4.53
CA GLU A 78 1.61 -3.54 3.34
C GLU A 78 1.80 -2.20 2.62
N VAL A 79 0.70 -1.46 2.41
CA VAL A 79 0.74 -0.14 1.76
C VAL A 79 1.56 0.86 2.58
N VAL A 80 1.39 0.84 3.91
CA VAL A 80 2.12 1.75 4.82
C VAL A 80 3.60 1.40 4.87
N LYS A 81 3.96 0.11 4.96
CA LYS A 81 5.37 -0.32 4.94
C LYS A 81 6.10 0.14 3.69
N GLU A 82 5.49 -0.03 2.53
CA GLU A 82 6.07 0.36 1.23
C GLU A 82 6.33 1.87 1.17
N ARG A 83 5.40 2.67 1.71
CA ARG A 83 5.51 4.14 1.74
C ARG A 83 6.47 4.65 2.83
N LEU A 84 6.47 4.03 4.02
CA LEU A 84 7.34 4.42 5.14
C LEU A 84 8.79 3.99 4.94
N ALA A 85 9.04 2.85 4.29
CA ALA A 85 10.41 2.41 3.98
C ALA A 85 11.19 3.47 3.19
N ILE A 86 10.48 4.26 2.37
CA ILE A 86 11.06 5.35 1.60
C ILE A 86 11.38 6.56 2.48
N LEU A 87 10.52 6.89 3.47
CA LEU A 87 10.83 7.95 4.45
C LEU A 87 12.05 7.61 5.30
N SER A 88 12.23 6.36 5.73
CA SER A 88 13.41 5.95 6.50
C SER A 88 14.70 5.94 5.70
N ASN A 89 14.64 5.77 4.37
CA ASN A 89 15.82 5.82 3.51
C ASN A 89 16.25 7.25 3.15
N LEU A 90 15.34 8.23 3.29
CA LEU A 90 15.61 9.65 3.05
C LEU A 90 16.41 10.33 4.19
N GLU A 91 16.53 9.71 5.38
CA GLU A 91 17.30 10.25 6.50
C GLU A 91 18.79 9.83 6.49
N ILE A 92 19.20 8.96 5.57
CA ILE A 92 20.57 8.39 5.52
C ILE A 92 21.42 8.95 4.35
N THR A 93 20.90 9.90 3.56
CA THR A 93 21.66 10.54 2.45
C THR A 93 21.82 12.03 2.69
#